data_AF-U7P8U8-F1
#
_entry.id   AF-U7P8U8-F1
#
_cell.length_a   1.000
_cell.length_b   1.000
_cell.length_c   1.000
_cell.angle_alpha   90.00
_cell.angle_beta   90.00
_cell.angle_gamma   90.00
#
_symmetry.space_group_name_H-M   'P 1'
#
loop_
_entity.id
_entity.type
_entity.pdbx_description
1 polymer ?
#
loop_
_entity_poly.entity_id
_entity_poly.type
_entity_poly.pdbx_seq_one_letter_code
_entity_poly.pdbx_strand_id
1 'polypeptide(L)'
;NPMQHPGKQWGFTLEEIRELLILQDANGDRAQAKRIAGEKLHKIREQIRHLSRIEAVLSKTLDECAGEGPMQEGCPIVEAIAEKAE
;
A
#
# COMPACT_ATOMS: atom_id res chain seq x y z
N ASN A 1 -17.56 9.98 13.55
CA ASN A 1 -17.69 10.01 12.07
C ASN A 1 -16.31 9.77 11.46
N PRO A 2 -16.06 8.64 10.77
CA PRO A 2 -14.74 8.29 10.22
C PRO A 2 -14.17 9.30 9.20
N MET A 3 -14.94 10.31 8.79
CA MET A 3 -14.51 11.39 7.89
C MET A 3 -13.79 12.59 8.57
N GLN A 4 -13.57 12.60 9.89
CA GLN A 4 -13.04 13.80 10.57
C GLN A 4 -11.50 13.91 10.67
N HIS A 5 -10.73 12.98 10.09
CA HIS A 5 -9.27 12.97 10.24
C HIS A 5 -8.54 12.78 8.89
N PRO A 6 -8.27 13.85 8.12
CA PRO A 6 -7.62 13.76 6.81
C PRO A 6 -6.23 13.11 6.86
N GLY A 7 -5.48 13.25 7.96
CA GLY A 7 -4.20 12.56 8.13
C GLY A 7 -4.33 11.03 8.05
N LYS A 8 -5.43 10.47 8.56
CA LYS A 8 -5.68 9.02 8.53
C LYS A 8 -6.02 8.54 7.12
N GLN A 9 -6.64 9.41 6.30
CA GLN A 9 -6.89 9.15 4.88
C GLN A 9 -5.60 9.17 4.05
N TRP A 10 -4.62 9.98 4.46
CA TRP A 10 -3.29 10.02 3.83
C TRP A 10 -2.35 8.93 4.35
N GLY A 11 -2.90 7.96 5.08
CA GLY A 11 -2.19 6.82 5.60
C GLY A 11 -1.45 7.06 6.90
N PHE A 12 -1.38 8.30 7.45
CA PHE A 12 -0.66 8.56 8.70
C PHE A 12 -1.21 7.70 9.84
N THR A 13 -0.31 7.16 10.66
CA THR A 13 -0.70 6.48 11.88
C THR A 13 -1.20 7.49 12.90
N LEU A 14 -1.96 7.03 13.91
CA LEU A 14 -2.39 7.91 15.00
C LEU A 14 -1.21 8.51 15.79
N GLU A 15 -0.06 7.83 15.78
CA GLU A 15 1.17 8.30 16.40
C GLU A 15 1.82 9.42 15.58
N GLU A 16 1.98 9.23 14.26
CA GLU A 16 2.52 10.27 13.37
C GLU A 16 1.62 11.53 13.37
N ILE A 17 0.29 11.36 13.42
CA ILE A 17 -0.65 12.49 13.56
C ILE A 17 -0.46 13.20 14.90
N ARG A 18 -0.30 12.46 16.00
CA ARG A 18 -0.05 13.04 17.33
C ARG A 18 1.27 13.80 17.37
N GLU A 19 2.34 13.25 16.79
CA GLU A 19 3.64 13.93 16.72
C GLU A 19 3.52 15.27 15.98
N LEU A 20 2.81 15.32 14.86
CA LEU A 20 2.59 16.54 14.09
C LEU A 20 1.77 17.59 14.85
N LEU A 21 0.73 17.17 15.58
CA LEU A 21 -0.10 18.07 16.39
C LEU A 21 0.68 18.64 17.58
N ILE A 22 1.44 17.80 18.29
CA ILE A 22 2.32 18.24 19.38
C ILE A 22 3.36 19.24 18.85
N LEU A 23 3.93 18.97 17.68
CA LEU A 23 4.90 19.85 17.05
C LEU A 23 4.28 21.22 16.71
N GLN A 24 3.02 21.25 16.26
CA GLN A 24 2.29 22.49 16.02
C GLN A 24 2.03 23.26 17.32
N ASP A 25 1.54 22.60 18.36
CA ASP A 25 1.22 23.22 19.65
C ASP A 25 2.46 23.78 20.36
N ALA A 26 3.61 23.14 20.18
CA ALA A 26 4.90 23.59 20.71
C ALA A 26 5.57 24.71 19.87
N ASN A 27 4.91 25.21 18.82
CA ASN A 27 5.49 26.14 17.83
C ASN A 27 6.84 25.61 17.27
N GLY A 28 6.89 24.32 17.00
CA GLY A 28 8.07 23.62 16.50
C GLY A 28 8.39 23.90 15.03
N ASP A 29 9.51 23.33 14.56
CA ASP A 29 10.05 23.62 13.24
C ASP A 29 9.35 22.85 12.11
N ARG A 30 9.08 23.57 11.02
CA ARG A 30 8.60 23.00 9.74
C ARG A 30 9.56 21.97 9.16
N ALA A 31 10.86 22.04 9.44
CA ALA A 31 11.80 21.02 9.02
C ALA A 31 11.45 19.63 9.59
N GLN A 32 11.03 19.57 10.85
CA GLN A 32 10.61 18.31 11.49
C GLN A 32 9.29 17.80 10.91
N ALA A 33 8.32 18.68 10.69
CA ALA A 33 7.07 18.31 10.01
C ALA A 33 7.34 17.74 8.60
N LYS A 34 8.24 18.37 7.85
CA LYS A 34 8.66 17.92 6.50
C LYS A 34 9.34 16.54 6.56
N ARG A 35 10.15 16.26 7.58
CA ARG A 35 10.77 14.95 7.79
C ARG A 35 9.71 13.86 7.99
N ILE A 36 8.79 14.05 8.93
CA ILE A 36 7.71 13.09 9.23
C ILE A 36 6.87 12.82 7.97
N ALA A 37 6.45 13.87 7.26
CA ALA A 37 5.70 13.73 6.02
C ALA A 37 6.52 13.06 4.89
N GLY A 38 7.82 13.34 4.81
CA GLY A 38 8.73 12.74 3.83
C GLY A 38 8.92 11.24 4.04
N GLU A 39 9.12 10.81 5.29
CA GLU A 39 9.16 9.40 5.68
C GLU A 39 7.84 8.70 5.33
N LYS A 40 6.70 9.37 5.58
CA LYS A 40 5.40 8.82 5.23
C LYS A 40 5.23 8.61 3.72
N LEU A 41 5.61 9.62 2.93
CA LEU A 41 5.57 9.53 1.48
C LEU A 41 6.47 8.41 0.95
N HIS A 42 7.63 8.20 1.57
CA HIS A 42 8.53 7.09 1.20
C HIS A 42 7.85 5.73 1.41
N LYS A 43 7.26 5.49 2.58
CA LYS A 43 6.53 4.25 2.90
C LYS A 43 5.37 4.02 1.94
N ILE A 44 4.59 5.06 1.62
CA ILE A 44 3.48 4.95 0.65
C ILE A 44 4.01 4.56 -0.73
N ARG A 45 5.10 5.18 -1.19
CA ARG A 45 5.72 4.84 -2.48
C ARG A 45 6.25 3.41 -2.51
N GLU A 46 6.78 2.90 -1.39
CA GLU A 46 7.16 1.49 -1.26
C GLU A 46 5.97 0.55 -1.37
N GLN A 47 4.88 0.86 -0.67
CA GLN A 47 3.64 0.08 -0.74
C GLN A 47 3.07 0.08 -2.16
N ILE A 48 3.05 1.22 -2.84
CA ILE A 48 2.63 1.30 -4.25
C ILE A 48 3.51 0.39 -5.12
N ARG A 49 4.84 0.48 -5.02
CA ARG A 49 5.73 -0.38 -5.81
C ARG A 49 5.49 -1.86 -5.56
N HIS A 50 5.23 -2.25 -4.31
CA HIS A 50 4.93 -3.63 -3.95
C HIS A 50 3.58 -4.07 -4.54
N LEU A 51 2.53 -3.29 -4.33
CA LEU A 51 1.19 -3.59 -4.82
C LEU A 51 1.13 -3.61 -6.36
N SER A 52 1.82 -2.69 -7.05
CA SER A 52 1.89 -2.69 -8.52
C SER A 52 2.57 -3.94 -9.09
N ARG A 53 3.53 -4.55 -8.37
CA ARG A 53 4.11 -5.84 -8.79
C ARG A 53 3.12 -6.98 -8.64
N ILE A 54 2.34 -6.98 -7.56
CA ILE A 54 1.29 -7.98 -7.34
C ILE A 54 0.20 -7.82 -8.39
N GLU A 55 -0.24 -6.58 -8.62
CA GLU A 55 -1.21 -6.21 -9.65
C GLU A 55 -0.78 -6.69 -11.03
N ALA A 56 0.47 -6.45 -11.44
CA ALA A 56 0.97 -6.89 -12.74
C ALA A 56 0.88 -8.41 -12.93
N VAL A 57 1.21 -9.19 -11.90
CA VAL A 57 1.12 -10.66 -11.94
C VAL A 57 -0.33 -11.10 -12.00
N LEU A 58 -1.18 -10.54 -11.14
CA LEU A 58 -2.59 -10.88 -11.10
C LEU A 58 -3.31 -10.51 -12.40
N SER A 59 -3.00 -9.35 -12.97
CA SER A 59 -3.56 -8.92 -14.26
C SER A 59 -3.17 -9.89 -15.36
N LYS A 60 -1.88 -10.24 -15.44
CA LYS A 60 -1.38 -11.20 -16.43
C LYS A 60 -2.08 -12.55 -16.32
N THR A 61 -2.25 -13.08 -15.10
CA THR A 61 -2.84 -14.41 -14.91
C THR A 61 -4.34 -14.43 -15.15
N LEU A 62 -5.03 -13.31 -14.92
CA LEU A 62 -6.42 -13.13 -15.33
C LEU A 62 -6.55 -13.13 -16.85
N ASP A 63 -5.65 -12.45 -17.56
CA ASP A 63 -5.65 -12.40 -19.03
C ASP A 63 -5.36 -13.78 -19.66
N GLU A 64 -4.52 -14.59 -19.01
CA GLU A 64 -4.16 -15.94 -19.46
C GLU A 64 -5.23 -16.99 -19.12
N CYS A 65 -6.08 -16.74 -18.13
CA CYS A 65 -7.11 -17.68 -17.71
C CYS A 65 -8.34 -17.61 -18.62
N ALA A 66 -8.66 -18.72 -19.30
CA ALA A 66 -9.85 -18.81 -20.16
C ALA A 66 -11.18 -18.68 -19.38
N GLY A 67 -11.17 -18.90 -18.07
CA GLY A 67 -12.38 -18.85 -17.22
C GLY A 67 -13.31 -20.06 -17.39
N GLU A 68 -12.92 -21.07 -18.16
CA GLU A 68 -13.69 -22.26 -18.48
C GLU A 68 -12.82 -23.51 -18.36
N GLY A 69 -13.46 -24.69 -18.20
CA GLY A 69 -12.77 -25.98 -18.06
C GLY A 69 -12.44 -26.38 -16.61
N PRO A 70 -11.98 -27.62 -16.40
CA PRO A 70 -11.64 -28.14 -15.08
C PRO A 70 -10.27 -27.62 -14.59
N MET A 71 -10.15 -27.34 -13.29
CA MET A 71 -8.92 -26.82 -12.67
C MET A 71 -7.68 -27.72 -12.86
N GLN A 72 -7.90 -29.02 -13.06
CA GLN A 72 -6.85 -30.01 -13.27
C GLN A 72 -6.12 -29.85 -14.61
N GLU A 73 -6.66 -29.08 -15.55
CA GLU A 73 -6.06 -28.81 -16.86
C GLU A 73 -5.01 -27.67 -16.83
N GLY A 74 -4.75 -27.09 -15.66
CA GLY A 74 -3.71 -26.07 -15.46
C GLY A 74 -4.31 -24.67 -15.44
N CYS A 75 -4.69 -24.20 -14.25
CA CYS A 75 -5.24 -22.85 -14.07
C CYS A 75 -4.10 -21.84 -13.89
N PRO A 76 -3.90 -20.89 -14.82
CA PRO A 76 -2.77 -19.95 -14.78
C PRO A 76 -2.72 -19.12 -13.49
N ILE A 77 -3.88 -18.83 -12.90
CA ILE A 77 -4.00 -18.10 -11.62
C ILE A 77 -3.39 -18.92 -10.48
N VAL A 78 -3.70 -20.22 -10.40
CA VAL A 78 -3.21 -21.10 -9.33
C VAL A 78 -1.72 -21.38 -9.53
N GLU A 79 -1.30 -21.62 -10.76
CA GLU A 79 0.11 -21.87 -11.12
C GLU A 79 1.00 -20.69 -10.73
N ALA A 80 0.61 -19.46 -11.06
CA ALA A 80 1.38 -18.27 -10.71
C ALA A 80 1.48 -17.99 -9.19
N ILE A 81 0.50 -18.45 -8.40
CA ILE A 81 0.54 -18.38 -6.93
C ILE A 81 1.47 -19.48 -6.39
N ALA A 82 1.45 -20.67 -6.98
CA ALA A 82 2.29 -21.79 -6.59
C ALA A 82 3.78 -21.56 -6.92
N GLU A 83 4.11 -20.95 -8.06
CA GLU A 83 5.48 -20.63 -8.46
C GLU A 83 6.16 -19.56 -7.58
N LYS A 84 5.40 -18.70 -6.89
CA LYS A 84 5.95 -17.65 -6.02
C LYS A 84 6.16 -18.08 -4.57
N ALA A 85 5.97 -19.36 -4.24
CA ALA A 85 6.10 -19.90 -2.89
C ALA A 85 7.52 -20.36 -2.52
N GLU A 86 8.54 -20.01 -3.31
CA GLU A 86 9.97 -20.29 -3.05
C GLU A 86 10.75 -19.05 -2.59
#